data_AF-A0A924UUF9-F1
#
_entry.id   AF-A0A924UUF9-F1
#
_cell.length_a   1.000
_cell.length_b   1.000
_cell.length_c   1.000
_cell.angle_alpha   90.00
_cell.angle_beta   90.00
_cell.angle_gamma   90.00
#
_symmetry.space_group_name_H-M   'P 1'
#
loop_
_entity.id
_entity.type
_entity.pdbx_description
1 polymer ?
#
loop_
_entity_poly.entity_id
_entity_poly.type
_entity_poly.pdbx_seq_one_letter_code
_entity_poly.pdbx_strand_id
1 'polypeptide(L)'
;MAYSLNLITVLTQLIALKTATEKEIRVIEYQQTGIEMKKDTYVTTGAEIDVEMATLDTEIKALASVLATLPAGDAKDFNTAKFKKAEYAYFVASERDKKFGSVALVDKELDMAKNVQLLIVLKDFVAAIDARIAALG
;
A
#
# COMPACT_ATOMS: atom_id res chain seq x y z
N MET A 1 -7.50 25.22 -13.59
CA MET A 1 -7.78 26.25 -12.56
C MET A 1 -7.07 27.53 -12.93
N ALA A 2 -7.66 28.69 -12.64
CA ALA A 2 -6.98 29.98 -12.81
C ALA A 2 -6.27 30.35 -11.49
N TYR A 3 -4.95 30.32 -11.49
CA TYR A 3 -4.13 30.72 -10.34
C TYR A 3 -3.85 32.22 -10.38
N SER A 4 -3.78 32.87 -9.22
CA SER A 4 -3.44 34.30 -9.11
C SER A 4 -1.94 34.60 -9.33
N LEU A 5 -1.31 33.93 -10.29
CA LEU A 5 0.11 34.10 -10.65
C LEU A 5 0.42 35.50 -11.22
N ASN A 6 -0.62 36.21 -11.68
CA ASN A 6 -0.54 37.61 -12.09
C ASN A 6 -0.08 38.53 -10.94
N LEU A 7 -0.30 38.15 -9.67
CA LEU A 7 0.15 38.90 -8.50
C LEU A 7 1.67 38.80 -8.27
N ILE A 8 2.32 37.79 -8.85
CA ILE A 8 3.78 37.64 -8.79
C ILE A 8 4.37 38.38 -9.99
N THR A 9 5.16 39.42 -9.71
CA THR A 9 5.79 40.27 -10.73
C THR A 9 7.31 40.11 -10.80
N VAL A 10 7.90 39.42 -9.81
CA VAL A 10 9.34 39.19 -9.73
C VAL A 10 9.68 37.83 -10.34
N LEU A 11 10.50 37.83 -11.40
CA LEU A 11 10.86 36.62 -12.15
C LEU A 11 11.52 35.55 -11.27
N THR A 12 12.41 35.95 -10.35
CA THR A 12 13.09 35.01 -9.45
C THR A 12 12.14 34.30 -8.50
N GLN A 13 11.01 34.91 -8.12
CA GLN A 13 9.98 34.28 -7.29
C GLN A 13 9.24 33.18 -8.08
N LEU A 14 8.93 33.43 -9.35
CA LEU A 14 8.30 32.43 -10.23
C LEU A 14 9.24 31.24 -10.49
N ILE A 15 10.52 31.51 -10.74
CA ILE A 15 11.53 30.45 -10.92
C ILE A 15 11.68 29.61 -9.64
N ALA A 16 11.71 30.25 -8.46
CA ALA A 16 11.77 29.53 -7.19
C ALA A 16 10.52 28.66 -6.98
N LEU A 17 9.33 29.19 -7.27
CA LEU A 17 8.06 28.45 -7.17
C LEU A 17 8.02 27.25 -8.13
N LYS A 18 8.44 27.45 -9.38
CA LYS A 18 8.57 26.37 -10.37
C LYS A 18 9.53 25.29 -9.87
N THR A 19 10.72 25.68 -9.42
CA THR A 19 11.74 24.76 -8.92
C THR A 19 11.23 23.92 -7.74
N ALA A 20 10.49 24.55 -6.81
CA ALA A 20 9.88 23.85 -5.69
C ALA A 20 8.81 22.85 -6.16
N THR A 21 7.96 23.25 -7.11
CA THR A 21 6.91 22.40 -7.68
C THR A 21 7.50 21.21 -8.46
N GLU A 22 8.54 21.43 -9.27
CA GLU A 22 9.24 20.38 -10.00
C GLU A 22 9.99 19.40 -9.08
N LYS A 23 10.43 19.87 -7.90
CA LYS A 23 10.96 18.97 -6.88
C LYS A 23 9.87 18.08 -6.31
N GLU A 24 8.68 18.61 -6.05
CA GLU A 24 7.53 17.84 -5.58
C GLU A 24 7.07 16.80 -6.61
N ILE A 25 6.98 17.19 -7.89
CA ILE A 25 6.71 16.27 -9.01
C ILE A 25 7.67 15.08 -8.97
N ARG A 26 8.98 15.32 -8.86
CA ARG A 26 10.00 14.25 -8.81
C ARG A 26 9.84 13.32 -7.61
N VAL A 27 9.44 13.85 -6.45
CA VAL A 27 9.18 13.03 -5.25
C VAL A 27 7.99 12.11 -5.50
N ILE A 28 6.91 12.63 -6.09
CA ILE A 28 5.70 11.84 -6.37
C ILE A 28 5.98 10.77 -7.45
N GLU A 29 6.71 11.11 -8.52
CA GLU A 29 7.13 10.17 -9.57
C GLU A 29 8.01 9.03 -9.01
N TYR A 30 8.90 9.36 -8.05
CA TYR A 30 9.68 8.34 -7.35
C TYR A 30 8.79 7.40 -6.52
N GLN A 31 7.81 7.95 -5.79
CA GLN A 31 6.85 7.16 -5.02
C GLN A 31 6.04 6.21 -5.91
N GLN A 32 5.60 6.67 -7.08
CA GLN A 32 4.86 5.83 -8.04
C GLN A 32 5.70 4.64 -8.50
N THR A 33 6.94 4.89 -8.93
CA THR A 33 7.89 3.82 -9.30
C THR A 33 8.05 2.81 -8.16
N GLY A 34 8.14 3.31 -6.91
CA GLY A 34 8.24 2.47 -5.73
C GLY A 34 7.02 1.57 -5.46
N ILE A 35 5.81 2.06 -5.75
CA ILE A 35 4.57 1.27 -5.64
C ILE A 35 4.50 0.23 -6.76
N GLU A 36 4.80 0.63 -7.99
CA GLU A 36 4.77 -0.23 -9.18
C GLU A 36 5.72 -1.42 -9.03
N MET A 37 6.97 -1.18 -8.61
CA MET A 37 7.95 -2.25 -8.37
C MET A 37 7.52 -3.26 -7.30
N LYS A 38 6.65 -2.86 -6.37
CA LYS A 38 6.18 -3.73 -5.28
C LYS A 38 4.90 -4.46 -5.62
N LYS A 39 4.23 -4.12 -6.72
CA LYS A 39 2.94 -4.69 -7.10
C LYS A 39 3.00 -6.22 -7.18
N ASP A 40 4.02 -6.74 -7.86
CA ASP A 40 4.24 -8.20 -7.98
C ASP A 40 4.51 -8.86 -6.64
N THR A 41 5.16 -8.15 -5.70
CA THR A 41 5.36 -8.64 -4.33
C THR A 41 4.04 -8.76 -3.59
N TYR A 42 3.17 -7.75 -3.64
CA TYR A 42 1.84 -7.84 -3.03
C TYR A 42 1.03 -8.99 -3.62
N VAL A 43 1.02 -9.14 -4.95
CA VAL A 43 0.28 -10.22 -5.62
C VAL A 43 0.82 -11.60 -5.22
N THR A 44 2.13 -11.79 -5.31
CA THR A 44 2.75 -13.11 -5.07
C THR A 44 2.70 -13.47 -3.59
N THR A 45 3.18 -12.58 -2.71
CA THR A 45 3.19 -12.82 -1.26
C THR A 45 1.78 -12.86 -0.68
N GLY A 46 0.84 -12.06 -1.19
CA GLY A 46 -0.56 -12.13 -0.81
C GLY A 46 -1.17 -13.51 -1.11
N ALA A 47 -0.97 -14.02 -2.33
CA ALA A 47 -1.46 -15.35 -2.71
C ALA A 47 -0.84 -16.48 -1.87
N GLU A 48 0.45 -16.38 -1.54
CA GLU A 48 1.11 -17.33 -0.64
C GLU A 48 0.50 -17.31 0.78
N ILE A 49 0.20 -16.12 1.31
CA ILE A 49 -0.44 -15.95 2.62
C ILE A 49 -1.87 -16.52 2.60
N ASP A 50 -2.64 -16.29 1.53
CA ASP A 50 -4.00 -16.84 1.38
C ASP A 50 -3.99 -18.38 1.44
N VAL A 51 -3.04 -19.02 0.76
CA VAL A 51 -2.87 -20.47 0.78
C VAL A 51 -2.43 -20.97 2.16
N GLU A 52 -1.51 -20.26 2.81
CA GLU A 52 -1.05 -20.54 4.19
C GLU A 52 -2.24 -20.50 5.16
N MET A 53 -3.05 -19.44 5.10
CA MET A 53 -4.24 -19.26 5.93
C MET A 53 -5.30 -20.33 5.68
N ALA A 54 -5.59 -20.67 4.42
CA ALA A 54 -6.55 -21.72 4.09
C ALA A 54 -6.12 -23.10 4.60
N THR A 55 -4.82 -23.39 4.54
CA THR A 55 -4.24 -24.63 5.06
C THR A 55 -4.36 -24.70 6.58
N LEU A 56 -3.97 -23.63 7.27
CA LEU A 56 -4.04 -23.53 8.72
C LEU A 56 -5.49 -23.59 9.24
N ASP A 57 -6.43 -22.93 8.58
CA ASP A 57 -7.86 -22.99 8.92
C ASP A 57 -8.41 -24.42 8.78
N THR A 58 -8.00 -25.14 7.74
CA THR A 58 -8.36 -26.55 7.55
C THR A 58 -7.79 -27.43 8.67
N GLU A 59 -6.52 -27.21 9.05
CA GLU A 59 -5.88 -27.93 10.16
C GLU A 59 -6.58 -27.64 11.51
N ILE A 60 -6.88 -26.38 11.79
CA ILE A 60 -7.60 -25.94 13.00
C ILE A 60 -8.95 -26.65 13.08
N LYS A 61 -9.73 -26.67 11.98
CA LYS A 61 -11.03 -27.36 11.91
C LYS A 61 -10.90 -28.86 12.16
N ALA A 62 -9.90 -29.50 11.57
CA ALA A 62 -9.64 -30.93 11.78
C ALA A 62 -9.27 -31.24 13.25
N LEU A 63 -8.36 -30.46 13.84
CA LEU A 63 -7.94 -30.60 15.23
C LEU A 63 -9.09 -30.33 16.21
N ALA A 64 -9.93 -29.33 15.94
CA ALA A 64 -11.12 -29.05 16.74
C ALA A 64 -12.10 -30.24 16.75
N SER A 65 -12.32 -30.86 15.58
CA SER A 65 -13.15 -32.06 15.45
C SER A 65 -12.60 -33.23 16.26
N VAL A 66 -11.29 -33.48 16.18
CA VAL A 66 -10.62 -34.53 16.97
C VAL A 66 -10.75 -34.25 18.47
N LEU A 67 -10.46 -33.02 18.92
CA LEU A 67 -10.52 -32.62 20.33
C LEU A 67 -11.91 -32.75 20.95
N ALA A 68 -12.97 -32.56 20.16
CA ALA A 68 -14.35 -32.74 20.59
C ALA A 68 -14.67 -34.20 20.95
N THR A 69 -13.97 -35.17 20.35
CA THR A 69 -14.20 -36.61 20.56
C THR A 69 -13.25 -37.24 21.58
N LEU A 70 -12.12 -36.60 21.88
CA LEU A 70 -11.10 -37.17 22.76
C LEU A 70 -11.48 -37.03 24.26
N PRO A 71 -11.36 -38.11 25.06
CA PRO A 71 -11.44 -38.03 26.51
C PRO A 71 -10.21 -37.30 27.08
N ALA A 72 -10.32 -36.84 28.34
CA ALA A 72 -9.17 -36.22 29.02
C ALA A 72 -7.99 -37.20 29.15
N GLY A 73 -6.77 -36.67 29.01
CA GLY A 73 -5.52 -37.42 29.08
C GLY A 73 -4.50 -36.94 28.04
N ASP A 74 -3.33 -37.57 28.04
CA ASP A 74 -2.16 -37.14 27.27
C ASP A 74 -2.45 -36.91 25.77
N ALA A 75 -3.29 -37.74 25.16
CA ALA A 75 -3.67 -37.59 23.76
C ALA A 75 -4.47 -36.30 23.50
N LYS A 76 -5.34 -35.89 24.43
CA LYS A 76 -6.10 -34.65 24.34
C LYS A 76 -5.19 -33.45 24.57
N ASP A 77 -4.28 -33.53 25.53
CA ASP A 77 -3.33 -32.44 25.81
C ASP A 77 -2.38 -32.21 24.64
N PHE A 78 -1.89 -33.29 24.03
CA PHE A 78 -1.07 -33.22 22.82
C PHE A 78 -1.78 -32.55 21.65
N ASN A 79 -3.03 -32.95 21.35
CA ASN A 79 -3.81 -32.32 20.28
C ASN A 79 -4.20 -30.87 20.61
N THR A 80 -4.39 -30.55 21.90
CA THR A 80 -4.66 -29.18 22.36
C THR A 80 -3.46 -28.27 22.10
N ALA A 81 -2.25 -28.77 22.38
CA ALA A 81 -1.02 -28.02 22.09
C ALA A 81 -0.85 -27.77 20.58
N LYS A 82 -1.14 -28.77 19.73
CA LYS A 82 -1.14 -28.61 18.26
C LYS A 82 -2.17 -27.57 17.80
N PHE A 83 -3.39 -27.66 18.32
CA PHE A 83 -4.47 -26.73 17.99
C PHE A 83 -4.06 -25.28 18.30
N LYS A 84 -3.56 -25.02 19.51
CA LYS A 84 -3.09 -23.68 19.89
C LYS A 84 -1.93 -23.18 19.03
N LYS A 85 -1.03 -24.08 18.62
CA LYS A 85 0.06 -23.72 17.71
C LYS A 85 -0.47 -23.32 16.33
N ALA A 86 -1.45 -24.04 15.80
CA ALA A 86 -2.08 -23.73 14.52
C ALA A 86 -2.85 -22.40 14.58
N GLU A 87 -3.60 -22.13 15.65
CA GLU A 87 -4.28 -20.84 15.88
C GLU A 87 -3.29 -19.67 15.91
N TYR A 88 -2.18 -19.83 16.63
CA TYR A 88 -1.14 -18.80 16.69
C TYR A 88 -0.51 -18.55 15.31
N ALA A 89 -0.22 -19.62 14.56
CA ALA A 89 0.30 -19.48 13.19
C ALA A 89 -0.70 -18.77 12.27
N TYR A 90 -1.99 -19.12 12.36
CA TYR A 90 -3.05 -18.45 11.60
C TYR A 90 -3.14 -16.96 11.93
N PHE A 91 -3.06 -16.62 13.22
CA PHE A 91 -3.01 -15.23 13.65
C PHE A 91 -1.82 -14.47 13.03
N VAL A 92 -0.62 -15.05 13.08
CA VAL A 92 0.58 -14.43 12.47
C VAL A 92 0.42 -14.26 10.96
N ALA A 93 -0.15 -15.26 10.26
CA ALA A 93 -0.44 -15.16 8.83
C ALA A 93 -1.45 -14.03 8.54
N SER A 94 -2.51 -13.89 9.35
CA SER A 94 -3.49 -12.82 9.21
C SER A 94 -2.91 -11.42 9.44
N GLU A 95 -1.91 -11.28 10.32
CA GLU A 95 -1.21 -10.01 10.52
C GLU A 95 -0.30 -9.65 9.32
N ARG A 96 0.22 -10.66 8.62
CA ARG A 96 0.96 -10.48 7.36
C ARG A 96 0.00 -10.15 6.22
N ASP A 97 -1.17 -10.77 6.16
CA ASP A 97 -2.22 -10.48 5.17
C ASP A 97 -2.64 -9.00 5.20
N LYS A 98 -2.78 -8.40 6.39
CA LYS A 98 -3.05 -6.96 6.51
C LYS A 98 -1.99 -6.07 5.85
N LYS A 99 -0.77 -6.56 5.64
CA LYS A 99 0.35 -5.82 5.06
C LYS A 99 0.59 -6.13 3.59
N PHE A 100 0.29 -7.34 3.15
CA PHE A 100 0.64 -7.83 1.80
C PHE A 100 -0.54 -8.41 1.02
N GLY A 101 -1.67 -8.62 1.67
CA GLY A 101 -2.87 -9.19 1.10
C GLY A 101 -3.58 -8.27 0.12
N SER A 102 -4.68 -8.77 -0.41
CA SER A 102 -5.48 -8.10 -1.44
C SER A 102 -5.94 -6.69 -1.03
N VAL A 103 -6.32 -6.49 0.23
CA VAL A 103 -6.73 -5.16 0.74
C VAL A 103 -5.56 -4.19 0.75
N ALA A 104 -4.37 -4.63 1.17
CA ALA A 104 -3.17 -3.80 1.19
C ALA A 104 -2.74 -3.40 -0.23
N LEU A 105 -2.87 -4.32 -1.19
CA LEU A 105 -2.63 -4.03 -2.61
C LEU A 105 -3.58 -2.95 -3.12
N VAL A 106 -4.90 -3.11 -2.91
CA VAL A 106 -5.91 -2.16 -3.38
C VAL A 106 -5.70 -0.77 -2.76
N ASP A 107 -5.32 -0.69 -1.49
CA ASP A 107 -4.97 0.58 -0.83
C ASP A 107 -3.78 1.27 -1.53
N LYS A 108 -2.75 0.50 -1.90
CA LYS A 108 -1.58 1.03 -2.62
C LYS A 108 -1.92 1.45 -4.05
N GLU A 109 -2.82 0.75 -4.73
CA GLU A 109 -3.34 1.15 -6.04
C GLU A 109 -4.15 2.45 -5.96
N LEU A 110 -4.93 2.64 -4.88
CA LEU A 110 -5.62 3.90 -4.62
C LEU A 110 -4.63 5.06 -4.41
N ASP A 111 -3.57 4.85 -3.62
CA ASP A 111 -2.51 5.86 -3.44
C ASP A 111 -1.84 6.23 -4.78
N MET A 112 -1.56 5.22 -5.63
CA MET A 112 -1.03 5.45 -6.96
C MET A 112 -1.97 6.30 -7.82
N ALA A 113 -3.28 6.01 -7.80
CA ALA A 113 -4.28 6.77 -8.53
C ALA A 113 -4.37 8.24 -8.07
N LYS A 114 -4.30 8.49 -6.75
CA LYS A 114 -4.22 9.86 -6.19
C LYS A 114 -2.98 10.59 -6.68
N ASN A 115 -1.83 9.91 -6.67
CA ASN A 115 -0.56 10.48 -7.14
C ASN A 115 -0.61 10.83 -8.63
N VAL A 116 -1.25 10.01 -9.48
CA VAL A 116 -1.47 10.33 -10.90
C VAL A 116 -2.25 11.63 -11.05
N GLN A 117 -3.35 11.79 -10.31
CA GLN A 117 -4.17 13.01 -10.38
C GLN A 117 -3.40 14.24 -9.87
N LEU A 118 -2.66 14.10 -8.78
CA LEU A 118 -1.85 15.18 -8.25
C LEU A 118 -0.76 15.61 -9.24
N LEU A 119 -0.09 14.67 -9.91
CA LEU A 119 0.90 14.98 -10.94
C LEU A 119 0.32 15.78 -12.11
N ILE A 120 -0.89 15.45 -12.55
CA ILE A 120 -1.58 16.21 -13.61
C ILE A 120 -1.76 17.67 -13.14
N VAL A 121 -2.28 17.87 -11.93
CA VAL A 121 -2.51 19.21 -11.37
C VAL A 121 -1.20 19.99 -11.21
N LEU A 122 -0.13 19.36 -10.71
CA LEU A 122 1.17 20.01 -10.53
C LEU A 122 1.83 20.35 -11.87
N LYS A 123 1.72 19.48 -12.88
CA LYS A 123 2.24 19.75 -14.24
C LYS A 123 1.47 20.90 -14.90
N ASP A 124 0.15 20.95 -14.75
CA ASP A 124 -0.67 22.08 -15.19
C ASP A 124 -0.28 23.38 -14.47
N PHE A 125 0.05 23.30 -13.18
CA PHE A 125 0.51 24.45 -12.41
C PHE A 125 1.88 24.96 -12.89
N VAL A 126 2.84 24.06 -13.16
CA VAL A 126 4.13 24.43 -13.78
C VAL A 126 3.92 25.10 -15.13
N ALA A 127 3.03 24.57 -15.99
CA ALA A 127 2.72 25.19 -17.27
C ALA A 127 2.14 26.61 -17.11
N ALA A 128 1.29 26.83 -16.09
CA ALA A 128 0.78 28.16 -15.78
C ALA A 128 1.87 29.13 -15.28
N ILE A 129 2.84 28.63 -14.51
CA ILE A 129 4.02 29.41 -14.08
C ILE A 129 4.87 29.78 -15.31
N ASP A 130 5.13 28.84 -16.21
CA ASP A 130 5.90 29.07 -17.43
C ASP A 130 5.23 30.11 -18.34
N ALA A 131 3.90 30.06 -18.49
CA ALA A 131 3.16 31.08 -19.21
C ALA A 131 3.29 32.47 -18.56
N ARG A 132 3.30 32.54 -17.23
CA ARG A 132 3.50 33.79 -16.49
C ARG A 132 4.93 34.32 -16.63
N ILE A 133 5.94 33.44 -16.58
CA ILE A 133 7.35 33.78 -16.82
C ILE A 133 7.50 34.39 -18.21
N ALA A 134 7.00 33.73 -19.25
CA ALA A 134 7.06 34.22 -20.63
C ALA A 134 6.34 35.57 -20.81
N ALA A 135 5.28 35.84 -20.04
CA ALA A 135 4.59 37.13 -20.06
C ALA A 135 5.38 38.27 -19.37
N LEU A 136 6.40 37.95 -18.55
CA LEU A 136 7.25 38.92 -17.87
C LEU A 136 8.61 39.12 -18.56
N GLY A 137 9.07 38.17 -19.38
CA GLY A 137 10.32 38.25 -20.14
C GLY A 137 11.00 36.91 -20.31
#